data_AF-A0A182VUG8-F1
#
_entry.id   AF-A0A182VUG8-F1
#
_cell.length_a   1.000
_cell.length_b   1.000
_cell.length_c   1.000
_cell.angle_alpha   90.00
_cell.angle_beta   90.00
_cell.angle_gamma   90.00
#
_symmetry.space_group_name_H-M   'P 1'
#
loop_
_entity.id
_entity.type
_entity.pdbx_description
1 polymer ?
#
loop_
_entity_poly.entity_id
_entity_poly.type
_entity_poly.pdbx_seq_one_letter_code
_entity_poly.pdbx_strand_id
1 'polypeptide(L)'
;ANPSYIRTHKPFRERKNDFETSLAGIHFVVGSHHFVNGKLKIRCTAKVHDIYSQSTERSIDEDRPRVISAASSANSNGNGVNGNAVPYDHFPPYAENELDRKDYMTHLQGK
;
A
#
# COMPACT_ATOMS: atom_id res chain seq x y z
N ALA A 1 -5.69 -14.01 12.16
CA ALA A 1 -4.47 -13.19 12.06
C ALA A 1 -3.60 -13.46 13.28
N ASN A 2 -2.27 -13.53 13.13
CA ASN A 2 -1.39 -13.68 14.29
C ASN A 2 -1.38 -12.36 15.09
N PRO A 3 -1.79 -12.35 16.38
CA PRO A 3 -1.83 -11.14 17.19
C PRO A 3 -0.47 -10.45 17.31
N SER A 4 0.64 -11.18 17.14
CA SER A 4 2.00 -10.63 17.23
C SER A 4 2.31 -9.55 16.19
N TYR A 5 1.56 -9.51 15.08
CA TYR A 5 1.75 -8.52 14.01
C TYR A 5 0.85 -7.30 14.17
N ILE A 6 -0.06 -7.29 15.14
CA ILE A 6 -1.03 -6.22 15.32
C ILE A 6 -0.44 -5.16 16.25
N ARG A 7 -0.53 -3.90 15.83
CA ARG A 7 -0.20 -2.74 16.66
C ARG A 7 -1.45 -1.92 16.91
N THR A 8 -1.91 -1.90 18.16
CA THR A 8 -3.09 -1.14 18.57
C THR A 8 -2.69 0.24 19.07
N HIS A 9 -3.45 1.25 18.67
CA HIS A 9 -3.29 2.62 19.17
C HIS A 9 -4.45 2.97 20.10
N LYS A 10 -4.23 3.96 20.98
CA LYS A 10 -5.32 4.50 21.81
C LYS A 10 -6.36 5.16 20.89
N PRO A 11 -7.66 4.87 21.05
CA PRO A 11 -8.71 5.59 20.34
C PRO A 11 -8.60 7.09 20.60
N PHE A 12 -8.94 7.89 19.59
CA PHE A 12 -8.92 9.35 19.70
C PHE A 12 -10.16 9.96 19.05
N ARG A 13 -10.58 11.12 19.57
CA ARG A 13 -11.71 11.87 19.05
C ARG A 13 -11.26 12.83 17.95
N GLU A 14 -11.96 12.85 16.83
CA GLU A 14 -11.70 13.77 15.75
C GLU A 14 -12.23 15.17 16.07
N ARG A 15 -11.38 16.20 15.85
CA ARG A 15 -11.73 17.59 16.14
C ARG A 15 -12.85 18.16 15.28
N LYS A 16 -13.12 17.58 14.11
CA LYS A 16 -14.06 18.12 13.13
C LYS A 16 -15.50 17.63 13.33
N ASN A 17 -15.69 16.37 13.70
CA ASN A 17 -16.98 15.68 13.58
C ASN A 17 -17.41 14.89 14.84
N ASP A 18 -16.80 15.13 16.01
CA ASP A 18 -17.10 14.44 17.28
C ASP A 18 -16.99 12.88 17.28
N PHE A 19 -16.57 12.28 16.16
CA PHE A 19 -16.38 10.84 16.01
C PHE A 19 -15.14 10.35 16.76
N GLU A 20 -15.22 9.13 17.28
CA GLU A 20 -14.08 8.40 17.84
C GLU A 20 -13.50 7.46 16.79
N THR A 21 -12.19 7.52 16.61
CA THR A 21 -11.44 6.73 15.63
C THR A 21 -10.55 5.74 16.35
N SER A 22 -10.72 4.45 16.03
CA SER A 22 -9.84 3.36 16.47
C SER A 22 -8.85 3.02 15.37
N LEU A 23 -7.57 2.97 15.70
CA LEU A 23 -6.49 2.71 14.74
C LEU A 23 -5.73 1.43 15.11
N ALA A 24 -5.65 0.51 14.15
CA ALA A 24 -4.82 -0.68 14.21
C ALA A 24 -3.86 -0.72 13.01
N GLY A 25 -2.58 -0.90 13.30
CA GLY A 25 -1.53 -1.14 12.31
C GLY A 25 -1.20 -2.63 12.21
N ILE A 26 -0.69 -3.04 11.05
CA ILE A 26 -0.13 -4.38 10.82
C ILE A 26 1.37 -4.22 10.56
N HIS A 27 2.20 -4.89 11.35
CA HIS A 27 3.65 -4.87 11.21
C HIS A 27 4.20 -6.30 11.16
N PHE A 28 4.72 -6.69 10.00
CA PHE A 28 5.34 -7.98 9.75
C PHE A 28 6.42 -7.84 8.68
N VAL A 29 7.35 -8.79 8.63
CA VAL A 29 8.37 -8.85 7.59
C VAL A 29 7.78 -9.53 6.36
N VAL A 30 7.81 -8.83 5.22
CA VAL A 30 7.31 -9.36 3.95
C VAL A 30 8.41 -10.17 3.27
N GLY A 31 8.12 -11.44 3.01
CA GLY A 31 8.93 -12.34 2.17
C GLY A 31 8.19 -12.77 0.90
N SER A 32 8.92 -13.37 -0.06
CA SER A 32 8.40 -13.79 -1.39
C SER A 32 7.14 -14.68 -1.32
N HIS A 33 7.06 -15.57 -0.33
CA HIS A 33 5.90 -16.46 -0.15
C HIS A 33 4.58 -15.74 0.21
N HIS A 34 4.63 -14.46 0.58
CA HIS A 34 3.41 -13.66 0.81
C HIS A 34 2.82 -13.09 -0.48
N PHE A 35 3.57 -13.12 -1.59
CA PHE A 35 3.10 -12.68 -2.89
C PHE A 35 2.47 -13.85 -3.64
N VAL A 36 1.18 -13.74 -3.91
CA VAL A 36 0.47 -14.69 -4.77
C VAL A 36 0.39 -14.06 -6.16
N ASN A 37 0.96 -14.72 -7.16
CA ASN A 37 1.07 -14.20 -8.53
C ASN A 37 1.73 -12.81 -8.59
N GLY A 38 2.75 -12.58 -7.76
CA GLY A 38 3.46 -11.31 -7.70
C GLY A 38 2.66 -10.19 -7.04
N LYS A 39 1.60 -10.49 -6.26
CA LYS A 39 0.83 -9.48 -5.53
C LYS A 39 0.62 -9.89 -4.08
N LEU A 40 0.87 -8.95 -3.17
CA LEU A 40 0.46 -9.01 -1.78
C LEU A 40 -0.82 -8.20 -1.61
N LYS A 41 -1.86 -8.79 -1.01
CA LYS A 41 -3.14 -8.12 -0.76
C LYS A 41 -3.40 -8.00 0.73
N ILE A 42 -3.80 -6.81 1.16
CA ILE A 42 -4.17 -6.53 2.55
C ILE A 42 -5.59 -5.98 2.53
N ARG A 43 -6.47 -6.61 3.33
CA ARG A 43 -7.86 -6.16 3.52
C ARG A 43 -8.08 -5.75 4.96
N CYS A 44 -8.55 -4.52 5.16
CA CYS A 44 -9.11 -4.06 6.42
C CYS A 44 -10.62 -4.25 6.39
N THR A 45 -11.22 -4.73 7.47
CA THR A 45 -12.68 -4.87 7.58
C THR A 45 -13.11 -4.41 8.97
N ALA A 46 -13.95 -3.38 9.00
CA ALA A 46 -14.58 -2.89 10.22
C ALA A 46 -16.03 -3.39 10.25
N LYS A 47 -16.42 -4.00 11.36
CA LYS A 47 -17.79 -4.47 11.61
C LYS A 47 -18.31 -3.88 12.90
N VAL A 48 -19.51 -3.29 12.84
CA VAL A 48 -20.24 -2.79 14.01
C VAL A 48 -21.57 -3.52 14.05
N HIS A 49 -21.67 -4.50 14.95
CA HIS A 49 -22.78 -5.47 15.00
C HIS A 49 -23.03 -6.10 13.61
N ASP A 50 -24.28 -6.52 13.35
CA ASP A 50 -24.70 -7.11 12.07
C ASP A 50 -25.22 -6.06 11.08
N ILE A 51 -25.26 -4.80 11.48
CA ILE A 51 -25.88 -3.72 10.70
C ILE A 51 -24.87 -2.93 9.86
N TYR A 52 -23.58 -3.02 10.18
CA TYR A 52 -22.57 -2.23 9.50
C TYR A 52 -21.29 -3.03 9.30
N SER A 53 -20.87 -3.17 8.04
CA SER A 53 -19.62 -3.80 7.66
C SER A 53 -19.03 -3.06 6.47
N GLN A 54 -17.85 -2.46 6.67
CA GLN A 54 -17.09 -1.81 5.61
C GLN A 54 -15.74 -2.49 5.46
N SER A 55 -15.30 -2.71 4.22
CA SER A 55 -13.99 -3.30 3.95
C SER A 55 -13.27 -2.57 2.83
N THR A 56 -11.97 -2.39 3.02
CA THR A 56 -11.08 -1.79 2.02
C THR A 56 -9.93 -2.76 1.77
N GLU A 57 -9.63 -3.04 0.51
CA GLU A 57 -8.48 -3.86 0.09
C GLU A 57 -7.45 -2.96 -0.61
N ARG A 58 -6.17 -3.18 -0.31
CA ARG A 58 -5.03 -2.59 -1.00
C ARG A 58 -4.08 -3.70 -1.45
N SER A 59 -3.46 -3.51 -2.61
CA SER A 59 -2.50 -4.46 -3.19
C SER A 59 -1.14 -3.82 -3.38
N ILE A 60 -0.09 -4.61 -3.16
CA ILE A 60 1.31 -4.27 -3.39
C ILE A 60 1.85 -5.26 -4.41
N ASP A 61 2.46 -4.77 -5.48
CA ASP A 61 3.11 -5.62 -6.47
C ASP A 61 4.50 -6.05 -5.97
N GLU A 62 4.88 -7.30 -6.25
CA GLU A 62 6.20 -7.84 -5.95
C GLU A 62 7.23 -7.15 -6.85
N ASP A 63 8.24 -6.54 -6.24
CA ASP A 63 9.38 -6.03 -7.01
C ASP A 63 10.22 -7.22 -7.48
N ARG A 64 10.00 -7.62 -8.73
CA ARG A 64 10.77 -8.67 -9.39
C ARG A 64 11.79 -7.99 -10.31
N PRO A 65 13.09 -8.28 -10.17
CA PRO A 65 14.06 -7.81 -11.14
C PRO A 65 13.63 -8.31 -12.51
N ARG A 66 13.35 -7.38 -13.42
CA ARG A 66 13.10 -7.73 -14.82
C ARG A 66 14.39 -8.33 -15.34
N VAL A 67 14.41 -9.65 -15.51
CA VAL A 67 15.50 -10.31 -16.21
C VAL A 67 15.37 -9.83 -17.65
N ILE A 68 16.13 -8.79 -18.02
CA ILE A 68 16.38 -8.49 -19.42
C ILE A 68 17.22 -9.66 -19.88
N SER A 69 16.58 -10.71 -20.39
CA SER A 69 17.28 -11.75 -21.12
C SER A 69 17.99 -11.04 -22.26
N ALA A 70 19.31 -10.93 -22.16
CA ALA A 70 20.18 -10.53 -23.26
C ALA A 70 20.18 -11.65 -24.31
N ALA A 71 19.01 -11.86 -24.91
CA ALA A 71 18.77 -12.81 -25.98
C ALA A 71 17.90 -12.12 -27.04
N SER A 72 18.24 -10.88 -27.35
CA SER A 72 17.91 -10.24 -28.62
C SER A 72 19.24 -10.02 -29.32
N SER A 73 19.64 -11.03 -30.07
CA SER A 73 20.49 -10.97 -31.27
C SER A 73 21.61 -9.92 -31.26
N ALA A 74 22.84 -10.40 -31.28
CA ALA A 74 23.94 -9.73 -31.96
C ALA A 74 23.47 -9.20 -33.33
N ASN A 75 23.13 -7.92 -33.38
CA ASN A 75 23.18 -7.14 -34.62
C ASN A 75 24.05 -5.93 -34.31
N SER A 76 25.31 -6.10 -34.68
CA SER A 76 26.32 -5.06 -34.83
C SER A 76 25.73 -3.84 -35.53
N ASN A 77 25.68 -2.70 -34.82
CA ASN A 77 26.03 -1.35 -35.27
C ASN A 77 25.34 -0.30 -34.40
N GLY A 78 26.12 0.42 -33.58
CA GLY A 78 25.60 1.55 -32.84
C GLY A 78 26.49 2.03 -31.70
N ASN A 79 27.61 2.68 -32.08
CA ASN A 79 28.31 3.75 -31.38
C ASN A 79 28.07 3.92 -29.86
N GLY A 80 29.06 3.57 -29.06
CA GLY A 80 29.06 3.86 -27.62
C GLY A 80 29.20 5.36 -27.36
N VAL A 81 28.32 5.91 -26.53
CA VAL A 81 28.58 7.12 -25.75
C VAL A 81 27.91 6.99 -24.38
N ASN A 82 28.74 7.15 -23.35
CA ASN A 82 28.51 7.24 -21.91
C ASN A 82 27.10 7.65 -21.43
N GLY A 83 26.57 6.87 -20.48
CA GLY A 83 25.41 7.26 -19.67
C GLY A 83 25.57 6.79 -18.23
N ASN A 84 26.17 7.63 -17.38
CA ASN A 84 26.08 7.51 -15.94
C ASN A 84 24.62 7.71 -15.51
N ALA A 85 23.83 6.64 -15.43
CA ALA A 85 22.49 6.69 -14.86
C ALA A 85 22.55 6.24 -13.39
N VAL A 86 22.83 7.19 -12.50
CA VAL A 86 22.47 7.10 -11.08
C VAL A 86 20.96 7.38 -10.98
N PRO A 87 20.10 6.42 -10.57
CA PRO A 87 18.73 6.73 -10.22
C PRO A 87 18.70 7.06 -8.73
N TYR A 88 18.99 8.32 -8.38
CA TYR A 88 18.63 8.83 -7.06
C TYR A 88 17.11 9.04 -7.03
N ASP A 89 16.48 8.44 -6.02
CA ASP A 89 15.11 8.66 -5.56
C ASP A 89 14.69 10.13 -5.68
N HIS A 90 13.88 10.45 -6.69
CA HIS A 90 13.01 11.61 -6.61
C HIS A 90 11.73 11.18 -5.90
N PHE A 91 11.75 11.22 -4.57
CA PHE A 91 10.52 11.36 -3.79
C PHE A 91 10.02 12.79 -3.99
N PRO A 92 8.90 13.02 -4.72
CA PRO A 92 8.29 14.34 -4.70
C PRO A 92 7.80 14.60 -3.27
N PRO A 93 8.14 15.74 -2.68
CA PRO A 93 7.73 16.03 -1.34
C PRO A 93 6.30 16.59 -1.39
N TYR A 94 5.39 15.96 -0.63
CA TYR A 94 4.05 16.47 -0.28
C TYR A 94 3.09 16.74 -1.45
N ALA A 95 2.55 15.68 -2.04
CA ALA A 95 1.18 15.71 -2.54
C ALA A 95 0.28 15.03 -1.50
N GLU A 96 -0.18 15.80 -0.51
CA GLU A 96 -1.29 15.38 0.35
C GLU A 96 -2.52 15.20 -0.56
N ASN A 97 -2.77 13.97 -1.02
CA ASN A 97 -4.00 13.61 -1.69
C ASN A 97 -5.12 13.66 -0.64
N GLU A 98 -5.74 14.83 -0.51
CA GLU A 98 -6.92 15.06 0.34
C GLU A 98 -8.09 14.11 0.00
N LEU A 99 -8.08 13.48 -1.19
CA LEU A 99 -9.01 12.43 -1.59
C LEU A 99 -8.80 11.10 -0.87
N ASP A 100 -7.55 10.66 -0.65
CA ASP A 100 -7.27 9.39 0.07
C ASP A 100 -7.70 9.49 1.54
N ARG A 101 -7.82 10.73 2.06
CA ARG A 101 -8.34 10.97 3.41
C ARG A 101 -9.81 10.64 3.60
N LYS A 102 -10.61 10.63 2.55
CA LYS A 102 -12.06 10.39 2.67
C LYS A 102 -12.41 8.92 2.57
N ASP A 103 -11.56 8.10 1.96
CA ASP A 103 -11.79 6.67 1.76
C ASP A 103 -11.68 5.83 3.04
N TYR A 104 -11.02 6.36 4.07
CA TYR A 104 -10.95 5.73 5.38
C TYR A 104 -12.05 6.19 6.35
N MET A 105 -12.88 7.16 5.95
CA MET A 105 -13.90 7.72 6.82
C MET A 105 -15.22 6.94 6.70
N THR A 106 -15.62 6.34 7.80
CA THR A 106 -16.93 5.71 7.97
C THR A 106 -18.02 6.80 7.94
N HIS A 107 -18.72 6.97 6.82
CA HIS A 107 -19.82 7.94 6.73
C HIS A 107 -21.12 7.30 7.26
N LEU A 108 -21.56 7.71 8.44
CA LEU A 108 -22.87 7.34 8.98
C LEU A 108 -23.95 8.23 8.34
N GLN A 109 -24.73 7.68 7.41
CA GLN A 109 -25.96 8.32 6.93
C GLN A 109 -27.16 7.63 7.58
N GLY A 110 -27.95 8.40 8.33
CA GLY A 110 -29.21 7.94 8.89
C GLY A 110 -30.25 7.73 7.79
N LYS A 111 -31.06 6.68 7.93
CA LYS A 111 -32.29 6.50 7.15
C LYS A 111 -33.36 7.50 7.56
#